data_AF-A0A7W9FY91-F1
#
_entry.id   AF-A0A7W9FY91-F1
#
_cell.length_a   1.000
_cell.length_b   1.000
_cell.length_c   1.000
_cell.angle_alpha   90.00
_cell.angle_beta   90.00
_cell.angle_gamma   90.00
#
_symmetry.space_group_name_H-M   'P 1'
#
loop_
_entity.id
_entity.type
_entity.pdbx_description
1 polymer ?
#
loop_
_entity_poly.entity_id
_entity_poly.type
_entity_poly.pdbx_seq_one_letter_code
_entity_poly.pdbx_strand_id
1 'polypeptide(L)' 'MQRRIFREQQEEARPRLRPRLRDAYERGATRDWGDLLRGPQEPELDLGSDEGLLEAATPETYLAVSRSSLPPERA' A
#
# COMPACT_ATOMS: atom_id res chain seq x y z
N MET A 1 -19.76 6.61 14.46
CA MET A 1 -19.56 8.03 14.06
C MET A 1 -18.39 8.21 13.08
N GLN A 2 -17.21 7.63 13.34
CA GLN A 2 -15.98 7.86 12.56
C GLN A 2 -16.06 7.56 11.06
N ARG A 3 -16.73 6.47 10.65
CA ARG A 3 -16.85 6.09 9.22
C ARG A 3 -17.58 7.13 8.36
N ARG A 4 -18.51 7.88 8.96
CA ARG A 4 -19.26 8.95 8.28
C ARG A 4 -18.40 10.19 8.08
N ILE A 5 -17.70 10.62 9.15
CA ILE A 5 -16.80 11.79 9.13
C ILE A 5 -15.68 11.57 8.11
N PHE A 6 -15.08 10.37 8.09
CA PHE A 6 -14.06 10.03 7.10
C PHE A 6 -14.59 10.11 5.67
N ARG A 7 -15.81 9.61 5.41
CA ARG A 7 -16.44 9.66 4.09
C ARG A 7 -16.76 11.09 3.65
N GLU A 8 -17.25 11.93 4.55
CA GLU A 8 -17.53 13.34 4.27
C GLU A 8 -16.25 14.10 3.91
N GLN A 9 -15.16 13.88 4.67
CA GLN A 9 -13.86 14.46 4.34
C GLN A 9 -13.30 13.96 2.99
N GLN A 10 -13.50 12.68 2.67
CA GLN A 10 -13.09 12.15 1.37
C GLN A 10 -13.87 12.78 0.21
N GLU A 11 -15.20 12.91 0.33
CA GLU A 11 -16.02 13.53 -0.72
C GLU A 11 -15.69 15.01 -0.90
N GLU A 12 -15.38 15.73 0.18
CA GLU A 12 -14.95 17.14 0.11
C GLU A 12 -13.58 17.29 -0.58
N ALA A 13 -12.65 16.38 -0.33
CA ALA A 13 -11.33 16.38 -0.97
C ALA A 13 -11.35 15.88 -2.42
N ARG A 14 -12.35 15.08 -2.79
CA ARG A 14 -12.44 14.35 -4.06
C ARG A 14 -12.29 15.22 -5.32
N PRO A 15 -12.91 16.42 -5.42
CA PRO A 15 -12.76 17.28 -6.60
C PRO A 15 -11.32 17.77 -6.79
N ARG A 16 -10.58 17.96 -5.71
CA ARG A 16 -9.17 18.39 -5.73
C ARG A 16 -8.22 17.22 -5.99
N LEU A 17 -8.55 16.04 -5.46
CA LEU A 17 -7.72 14.83 -5.59
C LEU A 17 -7.83 14.18 -6.97
N ARG A 18 -9.03 14.14 -7.57
CA ARG A 18 -9.25 13.52 -8.88
C ARG A 18 -8.30 14.00 -10.00
N PRO A 19 -8.15 15.31 -10.25
CA PRO A 19 -7.25 15.78 -11.31
C PRO A 19 -5.79 15.46 -10.99
N ARG A 20 -5.37 15.57 -9.72
CA ARG A 20 -4.01 15.22 -9.28
C ARG A 20 -3.69 13.73 -9.46
N LEU A 21 -4.66 12.86 -9.16
CA LEU A 21 -4.55 11.42 -9.37
C LEU A 21 -4.43 11.08 -10.85
N ARG A 22 -5.25 11.69 -11.71
CA ARG A 22 -5.17 11.51 -13.16
C ARG A 22 -3.81 11.92 -13.71
N ASP A 23 -3.37 13.12 -13.35
CA ASP A 23 -2.08 13.68 -13.75
C ASP A 23 -0.89 12.85 -13.23
N ALA A 24 -0.97 12.30 -12.01
CA ALA A 24 0.02 11.36 -11.49
C ALA A 24 0.02 10.02 -12.25
N TYR A 25 -1.14 9.48 -12.60
CA TYR A 25 -1.28 8.24 -13.35
C TYR A 25 -0.73 8.38 -14.78
N GLU A 26 -1.09 9.46 -15.47
CA GLU A 26 -0.61 9.76 -16.83
C GLU A 26 0.92 9.93 -16.86
N ARG A 27 1.52 10.58 -15.85
CA ARG A 27 2.98 10.64 -15.71
C ARG A 27 3.62 9.30 -15.34
N GLY A 28 2.90 8.45 -14.62
CA GLY A 28 3.38 7.13 -14.22
C GLY A 28 3.45 6.16 -15.40
N ALA A 29 2.58 6.33 -16.41
CA ALA A 29 2.56 5.46 -17.59
C ALA A 29 3.86 5.47 -18.42
N THR A 30 4.69 6.50 -18.25
CA THR A 30 5.98 6.64 -18.95
C THR A 30 7.19 6.52 -18.03
N ARG A 31 6.99 6.12 -16.76
CA ARG A 31 8.03 6.02 -15.74
C ARG A 31 8.16 4.59 -15.26
N ASP A 32 9.40 4.15 -15.09
CA ASP A 32 9.69 2.91 -14.37
C ASP A 32 9.67 3.16 -12.85
N TRP A 33 9.52 2.11 -12.06
CA TRP A 33 9.56 2.18 -10.59
C TRP A 33 10.84 2.84 -10.08
N GLY A 34 11.98 2.58 -10.75
CA GLY A 34 13.25 3.22 -10.45
C GLY A 34 13.25 4.75 -10.64
N ASP A 35 12.40 5.29 -11.51
CA ASP A 35 12.27 6.74 -11.71
C ASP A 35 11.43 7.41 -10.61
N LEU A 36 10.60 6.62 -9.91
CA LEU A 36 9.76 7.09 -8.81
C LEU A 36 10.50 7.08 -7.48
N LEU A 37 11.37 6.09 -7.27
CA LEU A 37 12.26 6.00 -6.13
C LEU A 37 13.42 6.98 -6.38
N ARG A 38 13.56 8.01 -5.54
CA ARG A 38 14.61 9.02 -5.68
C ARG A 38 15.98 8.41 -5.32
N GLY A 39 16.56 7.62 -6.22
CA GLY A 39 17.92 7.10 -6.12
C GLY A 39 18.03 5.64 -6.56
N PRO A 40 19.26 5.17 -6.86
CA PRO A 40 19.54 3.78 -7.25
C PRO A 40 19.40 2.78 -6.10
N GLN A 41 18.72 3.15 -5.02
CA GLN A 41 18.42 2.26 -3.91
C GLN A 41 17.19 1.46 -4.30
N GLU A 42 17.42 0.35 -5.00
CA GLU A 42 16.48 -0.74 -5.01
C GLU A 42 16.32 -1.19 -3.55
N PRO A 43 15.12 -1.10 -2.95
CA PRO A 43 14.94 -1.54 -1.58
C PRO A 43 15.30 -3.02 -1.54
N GLU A 44 16.27 -3.36 -0.71
CA GLU A 44 16.65 -4.75 -0.48
C GLU A 44 15.41 -5.46 0.09
N LEU A 45 14.80 -6.30 -0.73
CA LEU A 45 13.75 -7.20 -0.28
C LEU A 45 14.47 -8.30 0.49
N ASP A 46 14.70 -8.06 1.77
CA ASP A 46 15.08 -9.11 2.71
C ASP A 46 13.88 -10.06 2.86
N LEU A 47 13.75 -10.95 1.88
CA LEU A 47 12.89 -12.13 1.90
C LEU A 47 13.58 -13.25 2.69
N GLY A 48 14.58 -12.91 3.53
CA GLY A 48 15.04 -13.79 4.58
C GLY A 48 13.81 -14.39 5.24
N SER A 49 13.78 -15.71 5.29
CA SER A 49 12.67 -16.51 5.78
C SER A 49 12.38 -16.15 7.23
N ASP A 50 11.69 -15.05 7.46
CA ASP A 50 11.20 -14.68 8.76
C ASP A 50 10.03 -15.64 8.98
N GLU A 51 10.33 -16.82 9.51
CA GLU A 51 9.40 -17.94 9.71
C GLU A 51 8.15 -17.55 10.54
N GLY A 52 8.15 -16.33 11.10
CA GLY A 52 7.05 -15.70 11.80
C GLY A 52 6.14 -14.79 10.98
N LEU A 53 6.41 -14.49 9.71
CA LEU A 53 5.53 -13.70 8.85
C LEU A 53 4.64 -14.59 7.99
N LEU A 54 3.33 -14.35 8.05
CA LEU A 54 2.37 -14.93 7.12
C LEU A 54 2.15 -13.93 5.99
N GLU A 55 2.61 -14.30 4.80
CA GLU A 55 2.53 -13.48 3.61
C GLU A 55 1.41 -13.95 2.69
N ALA A 56 0.63 -13.00 2.17
CA ALA A 56 -0.36 -13.23 1.13
C ALA A 56 -0.32 -12.08 0.13
N ALA A 57 -0.26 -12.42 -1.16
CA ALA A 57 -0.26 -11.46 -2.25
C ALA A 57 -1.38 -11.76 -3.25
N THR A 58 -2.14 -10.73 -3.63
CA THR A 58 -2.99 -10.70 -4.82
C THR A 58 -2.47 -9.63 -5.78
N PRO A 59 -2.89 -9.61 -7.06
CA PRO A 59 -2.48 -8.56 -8.00
C PRO A 59 -2.78 -7.13 -7.51
N GLU A 60 -3.75 -6.96 -6.61
CA GLU A 60 -4.20 -5.67 -6.10
C GLU A 60 -3.66 -5.35 -4.70
N THR A 61 -3.06 -6.31 -3.97
CA THR A 61 -2.73 -6.13 -2.55
C THR A 61 -1.63 -7.06 -2.07
N TYR A 62 -0.73 -6.51 -1.24
CA TYR A 62 0.28 -7.26 -0.47
C TYR A 62 -0.02 -7.12 1.02
N LEU A 63 -0.07 -8.25 1.74
CA LEU A 63 -0.27 -8.30 3.18
C LEU A 63 0.76 -9.23 3.83
N ALA A 64 1.48 -8.71 4.84
CA ALA A 64 2.34 -9.49 5.71
C ALA A 64 1.93 -9.25 7.17
N VAL A 65 1.65 -10.33 7.91
CA VAL A 65 1.25 -10.27 9.33
C VAL A 65 2.18 -11.12 10.17
N SER A 66 2.69 -10.56 11.26
CA SER A 66 3.46 -11.32 12.23
C SER A 66 2.57 -12.28 13.00
N ARG A 67 2.99 -13.53 13.14
CA ARG A 67 2.27 -14.59 13.85
C ARG A 67 2.06 -14.25 15.33
N SER A 68 2.94 -13.45 15.93
CA SER A 68 2.78 -12.96 17.31
C SER A 68 1.63 -11.94 17.46
N SER A 69 1.18 -11.36 16.35
CA SER A 69 0.05 -10.41 16.31
C SER A 69 -1.29 -11.12 16.11
N LEU A 70 -1.29 -12.43 15.87
CA LEU A 70 -2.51 -13.22 15.72
C LEU A 70 -3.01 -13.72 17.08
N PRO A 71 -4.33 -13.78 17.29
CA PRO A 71 -4.89 -14.43 18.46
C PRO A 71 -4.46 -15.92 18.49
N PRO A 72 -4.27 -16.51 19.69
CA PRO A 72 -3.90 -17.91 19.81
C PRO A 72 -4.94 -18.80 19.10
N GLU A 73 -4.47 -19.80 18.36
CA GLU A 73 -5.34 -20.79 17.74
C GLU A 73 -6.19 -21.45 18.83
N ARG A 74 -7.51 -21.43 18.65
CA ARG A 74 -8.44 -22.15 19.54
C ARG A 74 -8.32 -23.64 19.21
N ALA A 75 -7.88 -24.41 20.22
CA ALA A 75 -7.87 -25.88 20.21
C ALA A 75 -9.26 -26.47 20.02
#